data_AF-A0A1H9V2A2-F1
#
_entry.id   AF-A0A1H9V2A2-F1
#
_cell.length_a   1.000
_cell.length_b   1.000
_cell.length_c   1.000
_cell.angle_alpha   90.00
_cell.angle_beta   90.00
_cell.angle_gamma   90.00
#
_symmetry.space_group_name_H-M   'P 1'
#
loop_
_entity.id
_entity.type
_entity.pdbx_description
1 polymer ?
#
loop_
_entity_poly.entity_id
_entity_poly.type
_entity_poly.pdbx_seq_one_letter_code
_entity_poly.pdbx_strand_id
1 'polypeptide(L)'
;MAKRKPQLNAQGPRIDRQAIWETLRDMHAKGLAIATVDVSLLMPDAVSQGRVRDYLNGLEKGGYLARLDVPRKSGEPVQFKLEKDVGVEAPRVRKDGSTPTGGLGREQMWRTLKIIGDCTSRELADAATTPKVEIAETTANEYLRFLAAAEYVAIVRPGSPGVLTRYRLVSTRWTGPRAPMIQRTKQLYDPNTGQVVYVRVTKTEGGEP
;
A
#
# COMPACT_ATOMS: atom_id res chain seq x y z
N MET A 1 -10.45 28.61 26.10
CA MET A 1 -10.64 28.37 24.65
C MET A 1 -9.91 27.07 24.29
N ALA A 2 -10.65 26.00 23.99
CA ALA A 2 -10.08 24.66 23.83
C ALA A 2 -9.45 24.48 22.44
N LYS A 3 -8.16 24.11 22.39
CA LYS A 3 -7.44 23.76 21.16
C LYS A 3 -8.03 22.46 20.59
N ARG A 4 -8.62 22.56 19.41
CA ARG A 4 -9.16 21.43 18.64
C ARG A 4 -8.01 20.48 18.27
N LYS A 5 -8.03 19.24 18.78
CA LYS A 5 -7.08 18.18 18.40
C LYS A 5 -7.16 17.97 16.88
N PRO A 6 -6.04 17.88 16.13
CA PRO A 6 -6.09 17.50 14.74
C PRO A 6 -6.50 16.03 14.67
N GLN A 7 -7.73 15.78 14.22
CA GLN A 7 -8.16 14.44 13.83
C GLN A 7 -7.35 14.05 12.59
N LEU A 8 -6.32 13.23 12.79
CA LEU A 8 -5.60 12.54 11.72
C LEU A 8 -6.56 11.49 11.14
N ASN A 9 -7.48 11.93 10.28
CA ASN A 9 -8.22 11.02 9.43
C ASN A 9 -7.21 10.35 8.51
N ALA A 10 -6.87 9.09 8.81
CA ALA A 10 -6.10 8.20 7.95
C ALA A 10 -6.85 7.79 6.68
N GLN A 11 -7.77 8.64 6.19
CA GLN A 11 -8.45 8.51 4.90
C GLN A 11 -7.53 8.92 3.76
N GLY A 12 -6.34 8.30 3.71
CA GLY A 12 -5.36 8.56 2.66
C GLY A 12 -5.79 8.02 1.29
N PRO A 13 -5.00 8.29 0.22
CA PRO A 13 -5.28 8.01 -1.20
C PRO A 13 -5.63 6.57 -1.60
N ARG A 14 -5.65 5.65 -0.62
CA ARG A 14 -6.04 4.26 -0.75
C ARG A 14 -7.57 4.10 -0.86
N ILE A 15 -8.33 4.96 -0.17
CA ILE A 15 -9.79 4.99 -0.25
C ILE A 15 -10.24 5.49 -1.64
N ASP A 16 -9.60 6.55 -2.16
CA ASP A 16 -9.91 7.11 -3.49
C ASP A 16 -9.78 6.06 -4.61
N ARG A 17 -8.68 5.31 -4.64
CA ARG A 17 -8.41 4.34 -5.73
C ARG A 17 -9.30 3.11 -5.66
N GLN A 18 -9.54 2.61 -4.45
CA GLN A 18 -10.41 1.46 -4.24
C GLN A 18 -11.84 1.77 -4.69
N ALA A 19 -12.37 2.93 -4.29
CA ALA A 19 -13.69 3.38 -4.71
C ALA A 19 -13.78 3.63 -6.22
N ILE A 20 -12.75 4.24 -6.84
CA ILE A 20 -12.70 4.38 -8.31
C ILE A 20 -12.74 2.99 -8.96
N TRP A 21 -11.92 2.04 -8.51
CA TRP A 21 -11.84 0.70 -9.10
C TRP A 21 -13.15 -0.08 -9.00
N GLU A 22 -13.82 -0.05 -7.85
CA GLU A 22 -15.13 -0.65 -7.66
C GLU A 22 -16.17 -0.05 -8.62
N THR A 23 -16.14 1.27 -8.81
CA THR A 23 -16.99 1.97 -9.79
C THR A 23 -16.70 1.50 -11.21
N LEU A 24 -15.43 1.36 -11.60
CA LEU A 24 -15.06 0.85 -12.93
C LEU A 24 -15.57 -0.56 -13.18
N ARG A 25 -15.47 -1.44 -12.18
CA ARG A 25 -15.96 -2.82 -12.28
C ARG A 25 -17.47 -2.89 -12.38
N ASP A 26 -18.20 -2.05 -11.62
CA ASP A 26 -19.65 -1.94 -11.72
C ASP A 26 -20.11 -1.40 -13.09
N MET A 27 -19.46 -0.35 -13.60
CA MET A 27 -19.70 0.16 -14.95
C MET A 27 -19.45 -0.90 -16.02
N HIS A 28 -18.34 -1.64 -15.90
CA HIS A 28 -18.02 -2.74 -16.82
C HIS A 28 -19.06 -3.87 -16.76
N ALA A 29 -19.49 -4.28 -15.56
CA ALA A 29 -20.51 -5.30 -15.38
C ALA A 29 -21.86 -4.89 -16.00
N LYS A 30 -22.15 -3.58 -16.03
CA LYS A 30 -23.33 -2.99 -16.68
C LYS A 30 -23.15 -2.73 -18.19
N GLY A 31 -21.98 -3.04 -18.76
CA GLY A 31 -21.67 -2.79 -20.17
C GLY A 31 -21.52 -1.30 -20.53
N LEU A 32 -21.28 -0.44 -19.55
CA LEU A 32 -21.15 1.00 -19.74
C LEU A 32 -19.71 1.36 -20.15
N ALA A 33 -19.58 2.31 -21.07
CA ALA A 33 -18.28 2.92 -21.37
C ALA A 33 -17.79 3.73 -20.16
N ILE A 34 -16.48 3.66 -19.90
CA ILE A 34 -15.85 4.37 -18.78
C ILE A 34 -15.37 5.73 -19.29
N ALA A 35 -15.93 6.83 -18.77
CA ALA A 35 -15.37 8.16 -18.95
C ALA A 35 -15.05 8.80 -17.60
N THR A 36 -14.05 9.70 -17.58
CA THR A 36 -13.63 10.38 -16.33
C THR A 36 -14.80 11.08 -15.64
N VAL A 37 -15.67 11.73 -16.41
CA VAL A 37 -16.80 12.51 -15.89
C VAL A 37 -17.84 11.59 -15.25
N ASP A 38 -18.18 10.49 -15.91
CA ASP A 38 -19.15 9.50 -15.42
C ASP A 38 -18.67 8.85 -14.12
N VAL A 39 -17.40 8.46 -14.06
CA VAL A 39 -16.79 7.91 -12.84
C VAL A 39 -16.86 8.92 -11.71
N SER A 40 -16.53 10.19 -11.95
CA SER A 40 -16.62 11.24 -10.92
C SER A 40 -18.06 11.50 -10.44
N LEU A 41 -19.07 11.36 -11.31
CA LEU A 41 -20.48 11.55 -10.95
C LEU A 41 -21.04 10.39 -10.12
N LEU A 42 -20.54 9.18 -10.32
CA LEU A 42 -20.97 7.98 -9.60
C LEU A 42 -20.33 7.84 -8.21
N MET A 43 -19.38 8.70 -7.85
CA MET A 43 -18.69 8.64 -6.57
C MET A 43 -19.36 9.54 -5.52
N PRO A 44 -19.73 9.01 -4.33
CA PRO A 44 -20.52 9.73 -3.35
C PRO A 44 -19.81 10.91 -2.65
N ASP A 45 -18.48 11.04 -2.69
CA ASP A 45 -17.73 12.11 -1.99
C ASP A 45 -16.38 12.50 -2.63
N ALA A 46 -16.12 13.82 -2.69
CA ALA A 46 -14.83 14.57 -2.68
C ALA A 46 -13.61 14.15 -3.54
N VAL A 47 -13.66 13.12 -4.39
CA VAL A 47 -12.52 12.80 -5.28
C VAL A 47 -12.53 13.74 -6.47
N SER A 48 -11.55 14.65 -6.55
CA SER A 48 -11.46 15.59 -7.66
C SER A 48 -11.32 14.87 -9.00
N GLN A 49 -11.93 15.41 -10.07
CA GLN A 49 -11.78 14.86 -11.42
C GLN A 49 -10.31 14.70 -11.83
N GLY A 50 -9.41 15.56 -11.32
CA GLY A 50 -7.97 15.44 -11.53
C GLY A 50 -7.39 14.13 -10.99
N ARG A 51 -7.82 13.68 -9.80
CA ARG A 51 -7.39 12.40 -9.21
C ARG A 51 -7.93 11.20 -9.97
N VAL A 52 -9.20 11.26 -10.38
CA VAL A 52 -9.80 10.23 -11.24
C VAL A 52 -9.03 10.13 -12.54
N ARG A 53 -8.81 11.25 -13.23
CA ARG A 53 -8.04 11.32 -14.47
C ARG A 53 -6.63 10.76 -14.32
N ASP A 54 -5.91 11.18 -13.28
CA ASP A 54 -4.56 10.69 -13.00
C ASP A 54 -4.52 9.16 -12.83
N TYR A 55 -5.52 8.59 -12.16
CA TYR A 55 -5.60 7.16 -11.94
C TYR A 55 -6.00 6.39 -13.21
N LEU A 56 -7.02 6.87 -13.95
CA LEU A 56 -7.41 6.28 -15.24
C LEU A 56 -6.26 6.29 -16.25
N ASN A 57 -5.49 7.38 -16.32
CA ASN A 57 -4.29 7.46 -17.17
C ASN A 57 -3.22 6.44 -16.77
N GLY A 58 -3.03 6.24 -15.45
CA GLY A 58 -2.13 5.20 -14.94
C GLY A 58 -2.62 3.79 -15.28
N LEU A 59 -3.94 3.56 -15.21
CA LEU A 59 -4.54 2.27 -15.56
C LEU A 59 -4.47 1.99 -17.07
N GLU A 60 -4.68 3.01 -17.92
CA GLU A 60 -4.50 2.92 -19.38
C GLU A 60 -3.06 2.52 -19.71
N LYS A 61 -2.08 3.27 -19.22
CA LYS A 61 -0.66 2.95 -19.45
C LYS A 61 -0.21 1.63 -18.83
N GLY A 62 -0.84 1.21 -17.74
CA GLY A 62 -0.61 -0.08 -17.09
C GLY A 62 -1.30 -1.26 -17.78
N GLY A 63 -2.07 -1.03 -18.85
CA GLY A 63 -2.79 -2.06 -19.60
C GLY A 63 -4.04 -2.60 -18.91
N TYR A 64 -4.60 -1.89 -17.94
CA TYR A 64 -5.85 -2.24 -17.27
C TYR A 64 -7.07 -1.69 -18.01
N LEU A 65 -6.91 -0.52 -18.63
CA LEU A 65 -7.91 0.13 -19.47
C LEU A 65 -7.41 0.21 -20.90
N ALA A 66 -8.33 0.08 -21.85
CA ALA A 66 -8.07 0.37 -23.26
C ALA A 66 -8.98 1.53 -23.71
N ARG A 67 -8.41 2.48 -24.42
CA ARG A 67 -9.15 3.61 -24.99
C ARG A 67 -10.08 3.10 -26.10
N LEU A 68 -11.34 3.55 -26.09
CA LEU A 68 -12.27 3.29 -27.18
C LEU A 68 -11.99 4.26 -28.33
N ASP A 69 -11.88 3.73 -29.55
CA ASP A 69 -11.65 4.51 -30.76
C ASP A 69 -12.98 4.96 -31.37
N VAL A 70 -13.68 5.83 -30.63
CA VAL A 70 -14.93 6.45 -31.07
C VAL A 70 -14.65 7.87 -31.58
N PRO A 71 -15.22 8.27 -32.73
CA PRO A 71 -15.16 9.66 -33.20
C PRO A 71 -15.70 10.58 -32.12
N ARG A 72 -14.94 11.64 -31.81
CA ARG A 72 -15.24 12.54 -30.70
C ARG A 72 -14.93 13.97 -31.06
N LYS A 73 -15.82 14.87 -30.66
CA LYS A 73 -15.64 16.31 -30.84
C LYS A 73 -14.66 16.85 -29.81
N SER A 74 -14.05 17.99 -30.13
CA SER A 74 -13.21 18.70 -29.15
C SER A 74 -14.02 18.99 -27.88
N GLY A 75 -13.49 18.59 -26.72
CA GLY A 75 -14.15 18.73 -25.43
C GLY A 75 -14.92 17.50 -24.94
N GLU A 76 -15.15 16.51 -25.79
CA GLU A 76 -15.77 15.25 -25.35
C GLU A 76 -14.78 14.39 -24.55
N PRO A 77 -15.23 13.77 -23.44
CA PRO A 77 -14.34 12.99 -22.60
C PRO A 77 -13.86 11.74 -23.33
N VAL A 78 -12.62 11.34 -23.04
CA VAL A 78 -12.08 10.06 -23.51
C VAL A 78 -12.88 8.92 -22.89
N GLN A 79 -13.33 7.99 -23.74
CA GLN A 79 -13.97 6.76 -23.30
C GLN A 79 -12.97 5.61 -23.26
N PHE A 80 -13.12 4.76 -22.26
CA PHE A 80 -12.31 3.59 -22.02
C PHE A 80 -13.20 2.35 -21.86
N LYS A 81 -12.62 1.18 -22.09
CA LYS A 81 -13.16 -0.10 -21.66
C LYS A 81 -12.20 -0.74 -20.65
N LEU A 82 -12.75 -1.51 -19.73
CA LEU A 82 -11.97 -2.36 -18.84
C LEU A 82 -11.42 -3.54 -19.65
N GLU A 83 -10.10 -3.58 -19.80
CA GLU A 83 -9.41 -4.62 -20.57
C GLU A 83 -8.93 -5.76 -19.67
N LYS A 84 -8.47 -5.42 -18.45
CA LYS A 84 -7.95 -6.39 -17.49
C LYS A 84 -8.49 -6.12 -16.09
N ASP A 85 -9.46 -6.94 -15.69
CA ASP A 85 -9.94 -7.00 -14.30
C ASP A 85 -9.01 -7.90 -13.46
N VAL A 86 -8.39 -7.34 -12.42
CA VAL A 86 -7.55 -8.08 -11.45
C VAL A 86 -8.26 -8.44 -10.16
N GLY A 87 -9.59 -8.32 -10.13
CA GLY A 87 -10.45 -8.68 -9.02
C GLY A 87 -10.78 -7.50 -8.11
N VAL A 88 -11.04 -7.80 -6.84
CA VAL A 88 -11.58 -6.84 -5.88
C VAL A 88 -10.59 -5.71 -5.55
N GLU A 89 -9.31 -6.02 -5.49
CA GLU A 89 -8.28 -5.07 -5.06
C GLU A 89 -7.86 -4.13 -6.21
N ALA A 90 -7.95 -2.83 -5.97
CA ALA A 90 -7.56 -1.82 -6.94
C ALA A 90 -6.06 -1.93 -7.35
N PRO A 91 -5.75 -1.96 -8.65
CA PRO A 91 -4.37 -1.98 -9.13
C PRO A 91 -3.57 -0.79 -8.60
N ARG A 92 -2.41 -1.07 -7.99
CA ARG A 92 -1.46 0.00 -7.67
C ARG A 92 -0.69 0.36 -8.94
N VAL A 93 -1.02 1.51 -9.52
CA VAL A 93 -0.31 2.09 -10.65
C VAL A 93 0.20 3.50 -10.33
N ARG A 94 1.33 3.85 -10.93
CA ARG A 94 1.85 5.21 -11.02
C ARG A 94 1.30 5.89 -12.30
N LYS A 95 1.52 7.20 -12.44
CA LYS A 95 1.08 7.98 -13.62
C LYS A 95 1.73 7.54 -14.95
N ASP A 96 2.84 6.81 -14.87
CA ASP A 96 3.56 6.22 -16.00
C ASP A 96 3.07 4.81 -16.35
N GLY A 97 2.11 4.26 -15.61
CA GLY A 97 1.61 2.89 -15.76
C GLY A 97 2.40 1.83 -14.99
N SER A 98 3.56 2.18 -14.41
CA SER A 98 4.35 1.24 -13.62
C SER A 98 3.67 0.89 -12.29
N THR A 99 3.76 -0.37 -11.89
CA THR A 99 3.36 -0.79 -10.55
C THR A 99 4.40 -0.33 -9.53
N PRO A 100 4.03 0.38 -8.45
CA PRO A 100 4.96 0.68 -7.38
C PRO A 100 5.54 -0.61 -6.78
N THR A 101 6.83 -0.87 -7.01
CA THR A 101 7.57 -1.96 -6.36
C THR A 101 7.70 -1.76 -4.84
N GLY A 102 7.54 -0.50 -4.39
CA GLY A 102 7.46 -0.12 -2.98
C GLY A 102 6.23 -0.72 -2.28
N GLY A 103 6.40 -1.95 -1.79
CA GLY A 103 5.38 -2.72 -1.09
C GLY A 103 5.58 -4.22 -1.25
N LEU A 104 5.97 -4.67 -2.46
CA LEU A 104 6.11 -6.08 -2.78
C LEU A 104 7.12 -6.78 -1.86
N GLY A 105 8.30 -6.20 -1.65
CA GLY A 105 9.30 -6.78 -0.76
C GLY A 105 8.81 -6.96 0.69
N ARG A 106 8.02 -6.01 1.22
CA ARG A 106 7.44 -6.13 2.57
C ARG A 106 6.33 -7.16 2.64
N GLU A 107 5.52 -7.30 1.60
CA GLU A 107 4.55 -8.38 1.48
C GLU A 107 5.23 -9.76 1.41
N GLN A 108 6.32 -9.89 0.65
CA GLN A 108 7.09 -11.13 0.59
C GLN A 108 7.67 -11.47 1.97
N MET A 109 8.30 -10.52 2.65
CA MET A 109 8.83 -10.73 4.01
C MET A 109 7.73 -11.11 5.00
N TRP A 110 6.57 -10.45 4.95
CA TRP A 110 5.46 -10.74 5.85
C TRP A 110 4.91 -12.15 5.68
N ARG A 111 4.69 -12.59 4.45
CA ARG A 111 4.26 -13.97 4.16
C ARG A 111 5.34 -14.98 4.55
N THR A 112 6.60 -14.65 4.29
CA THR A 112 7.75 -15.50 4.62
C THR A 112 7.86 -15.70 6.14
N LEU A 113 7.71 -14.63 6.94
CA LEU A 113 7.72 -14.70 8.41
C LEU A 113 6.71 -15.70 8.98
N LYS A 114 5.54 -15.86 8.34
CA LYS A 114 4.53 -16.83 8.75
C LYS A 114 4.98 -18.28 8.54
N ILE A 115 5.86 -18.52 7.57
CA ILE A 115 6.28 -19.85 7.13
C ILE A 115 7.58 -20.27 7.85
N ILE A 116 8.58 -19.39 7.89
CA ILE A 116 9.95 -19.77 8.27
C ILE A 116 10.20 -19.83 9.78
N GLY A 117 9.25 -19.39 10.60
CA GLY A 117 9.40 -19.40 12.06
C GLY A 117 10.29 -18.27 12.59
N ASP A 118 11.35 -18.61 13.32
CA ASP A 118 12.33 -17.63 13.81
C ASP A 118 13.47 -17.39 12.83
N CYS A 119 13.80 -16.13 12.62
CA CYS A 119 14.78 -15.72 11.63
C CYS A 119 15.60 -14.50 12.08
N THR A 120 16.79 -14.35 11.50
CA THR A 120 17.53 -13.08 11.47
C THR A 120 17.09 -12.20 10.30
N SER A 121 17.56 -10.95 10.25
CA SER A 121 17.30 -10.08 9.09
C SER A 121 17.86 -10.62 7.78
N ARG A 122 19.00 -11.32 7.83
CA ARG A 122 19.62 -11.93 6.64
C ARG A 122 18.80 -13.10 6.13
N GLU A 123 18.49 -14.06 7.01
CA GLU A 123 17.68 -15.23 6.66
C GLU A 123 16.32 -14.82 6.08
N LEU A 124 15.67 -13.79 6.63
CA LEU A 124 14.42 -13.27 6.10
C LEU A 124 14.58 -12.63 4.70
N ALA A 125 15.65 -11.87 4.49
CA ALA A 125 15.92 -11.23 3.20
C ALA A 125 16.19 -12.27 2.11
N ASP A 126 16.99 -13.28 2.43
CA ASP A 126 17.34 -14.37 1.51
C ASP A 126 16.09 -15.19 1.15
N ALA A 127 15.28 -15.57 2.15
CA ALA A 127 14.08 -16.38 1.94
C ALA A 127 12.94 -15.64 1.22
N ALA A 128 12.84 -14.32 1.39
CA ALA A 128 11.79 -13.51 0.78
C ALA A 128 12.18 -12.90 -0.59
N THR A 129 13.45 -13.02 -1.00
CA THR A 129 13.95 -12.53 -2.28
C THR A 129 13.43 -13.39 -3.43
N THR A 130 13.11 -12.75 -4.55
CA THR A 130 12.70 -13.42 -5.80
C THR A 130 13.38 -12.75 -7.00
N PRO A 131 13.44 -13.40 -8.18
CA PRO A 131 14.02 -12.78 -9.38
C PRO A 131 13.39 -11.44 -9.79
N LYS A 132 12.15 -11.17 -9.36
CA LYS A 132 11.44 -9.91 -9.65
C LYS A 132 11.62 -8.85 -8.56
N VAL A 133 11.92 -9.26 -7.34
CA VAL A 133 11.98 -8.40 -6.16
C VAL A 133 13.10 -8.88 -5.25
N GLU A 134 14.24 -8.21 -5.34
CA GLU A 134 15.38 -8.40 -4.44
C GLU A 134 15.19 -7.61 -3.15
N ILE A 135 15.60 -8.21 -2.03
CA ILE A 135 15.43 -7.61 -0.70
C ILE A 135 16.81 -7.56 -0.05
N ALA A 136 17.29 -6.33 0.20
CA ALA A 136 18.53 -6.14 0.95
C ALA A 136 18.33 -6.46 2.45
N GLU A 137 19.37 -7.01 3.09
CA GLU A 137 19.40 -7.30 4.54
C GLU A 137 19.00 -6.06 5.37
N THR A 138 19.48 -4.88 4.98
CA THR A 138 19.19 -3.60 5.66
C THR A 138 17.69 -3.25 5.64
N THR A 139 17.00 -3.61 4.55
CA THR A 139 15.55 -3.40 4.41
C THR A 139 14.77 -4.36 5.31
N ALA A 140 15.20 -5.63 5.37
CA ALA A 140 14.62 -6.62 6.27
C ALA A 140 14.87 -6.25 7.74
N ASN A 141 16.07 -5.73 8.06
CA ASN A 141 16.41 -5.27 9.39
C ASN A 141 15.54 -4.08 9.83
N GLU A 142 15.39 -3.04 9.00
CA GLU A 142 14.49 -1.92 9.31
C GLU A 142 13.07 -2.44 9.55
N TYR A 143 12.59 -3.35 8.70
CA TYR A 143 11.24 -3.89 8.82
C TYR A 143 11.02 -4.67 10.12
N LEU A 144 11.92 -5.60 10.46
CA LEU A 144 11.87 -6.36 11.71
C LEU A 144 11.93 -5.46 12.94
N ARG A 145 12.72 -4.38 12.92
CA ARG A 145 12.77 -3.43 14.04
C ARG A 145 11.45 -2.69 14.23
N PHE A 146 10.79 -2.28 13.15
CA PHE A 146 9.47 -1.68 13.23
C PHE A 146 8.42 -2.69 13.72
N LEU A 147 8.44 -3.92 13.22
CA LEU A 147 7.53 -4.98 13.68
C LEU A 147 7.76 -5.31 15.15
N ALA A 148 9.01 -5.35 15.62
CA ALA A 148 9.35 -5.63 17.02
C ALA A 148 8.88 -4.51 17.93
N ALA A 149 9.07 -3.25 17.53
CA ALA A 149 8.59 -2.08 18.28
C ALA A 149 7.05 -2.01 18.35
N ALA A 150 6.36 -2.62 17.38
CA ALA A 150 4.90 -2.78 17.36
C ALA A 150 4.43 -4.13 17.94
N GLU A 151 5.36 -4.94 18.48
CA GLU A 151 5.11 -6.27 19.08
C GLU A 151 4.52 -7.32 18.12
N TYR A 152 4.64 -7.12 16.80
CA TYR A 152 4.27 -8.15 15.81
C TYR A 152 5.24 -9.32 15.81
N VAL A 153 6.52 -9.04 16.12
CA VAL A 153 7.55 -10.05 16.30
C VAL A 153 8.18 -9.90 17.67
N ALA A 154 8.54 -11.01 18.29
CA ALA A 154 9.31 -11.04 19.53
C ALA A 154 10.80 -11.22 19.21
N ILE A 155 11.67 -10.64 20.02
CA ILE A 155 13.10 -10.94 19.99
C ILE A 155 13.31 -12.25 20.76
N VAL A 156 13.65 -13.32 20.05
CA VAL A 156 13.97 -14.63 20.65
C VAL A 156 15.40 -14.64 21.18
N ARG A 157 16.31 -13.96 20.47
CA ARG A 157 17.68 -13.78 20.90
C ARG A 157 18.17 -12.37 20.52
N PRO A 158 18.61 -11.55 21.48
CA PRO A 158 19.18 -10.24 21.17
C PRO A 158 20.48 -10.41 20.37
N GLY A 159 20.70 -9.51 19.42
CA GLY A 159 21.97 -9.44 18.69
C GLY A 159 23.10 -8.89 19.56
N SER A 160 24.33 -9.11 19.09
CA SER A 160 25.57 -8.57 19.67
C SER A 160 26.49 -8.12 18.52
N PRO A 161 27.64 -7.49 18.76
CA PRO A 161 28.60 -7.19 17.70
C PRO A 161 28.89 -8.46 16.87
N GLY A 162 28.69 -8.40 15.55
CA GLY A 162 28.85 -9.54 14.64
C GLY A 162 27.74 -10.59 14.65
N VAL A 163 26.73 -10.47 15.53
CA VAL A 163 25.62 -11.44 15.65
C VAL A 163 24.28 -10.72 15.45
N LEU A 164 23.54 -11.13 14.43
CA LEU A 164 22.23 -10.56 14.13
C LEU A 164 21.18 -10.98 15.17
N THR A 165 20.28 -10.06 15.51
CA THR A 165 19.11 -10.32 16.35
C THR A 165 18.21 -11.36 15.68
N ARG A 166 17.73 -12.33 16.45
CA ARG A 166 16.76 -13.34 16.01
C ARG A 166 15.36 -12.97 16.47
N TYR A 167 14.44 -12.95 15.53
CA TYR A 167 13.04 -12.57 15.71
C TYR A 167 12.13 -13.76 15.45
N ARG A 168 10.94 -13.76 16.05
CA ARG A 168 9.87 -14.73 15.74
C ARG A 168 8.54 -14.01 15.65
N LEU A 169 7.74 -14.34 14.64
CA LEU A 169 6.37 -13.85 14.53
C LEU A 169 5.56 -14.25 15.76
N VAL A 170 4.91 -13.27 16.40
CA VAL A 170 3.93 -13.53 17.45
C VAL A 170 2.66 -13.99 16.76
N SER A 171 2.27 -15.25 16.93
CA SER A 171 1.17 -15.87 16.17
C SER A 171 -0.16 -15.12 16.33
N THR A 172 -0.45 -14.60 17.53
CA THR A 172 -1.66 -13.80 17.82
C THR A 172 -1.64 -12.42 17.17
N ARG A 173 -0.50 -11.97 16.63
CA ARG A 173 -0.34 -10.71 15.90
C ARG A 173 -0.26 -10.89 14.38
N TRP A 174 -0.55 -12.09 13.87
CA TRP A 174 -0.87 -12.24 12.45
C TRP A 174 -2.27 -11.67 12.17
N THR A 175 -2.32 -10.40 11.79
CA THR A 175 -3.59 -9.69 11.56
C THR A 175 -4.19 -9.91 10.17
N GLY A 176 -3.47 -10.53 9.25
CA GLY A 176 -3.95 -10.86 7.91
C GLY A 176 -2.86 -10.87 6.84
N PRO A 177 -3.22 -11.11 5.57
CA PRO A 177 -2.25 -11.27 4.48
C PRO A 177 -1.59 -9.97 4.02
N ARG A 178 -2.10 -8.78 4.41
CA ARG A 178 -1.50 -7.50 4.04
C ARG A 178 -0.38 -7.15 5.01
N ALA A 179 0.81 -6.88 4.50
CA ALA A 179 1.95 -6.52 5.35
C ALA A 179 1.74 -5.17 6.06
N PRO A 180 2.07 -5.06 7.37
CA PRO A 180 2.21 -3.77 8.03
C PRO A 180 3.17 -2.85 7.26
N MET A 181 2.78 -1.59 7.10
CA MET A 181 3.42 -0.63 6.21
C MET A 181 4.14 0.47 6.98
N ILE A 182 5.45 0.60 6.74
CA ILE A 182 6.22 1.74 7.23
C ILE A 182 5.90 2.95 6.36
N GLN A 183 5.27 3.96 6.94
CA GLN A 183 4.92 5.22 6.29
C GLN A 183 6.10 6.21 6.32
N ARG A 184 6.05 7.24 5.46
CA ARG A 184 7.10 8.28 5.39
C ARG A 184 7.32 9.01 6.71
N THR A 185 6.27 9.17 7.51
CA THR A 185 6.27 9.72 8.88
C THR A 185 6.92 8.80 9.92
N LYS A 186 7.56 7.70 9.49
CA LYS A 186 8.16 6.67 10.36
C LYS A 186 7.14 6.09 11.36
N GLN A 187 5.92 5.89 10.87
CA GLN A 187 4.85 5.16 11.56
C GLN A 187 4.65 3.79 10.91
N LEU A 188 4.23 2.80 11.70
CA LEU A 188 3.78 1.51 11.19
C LEU A 188 2.24 1.50 11.16
N TYR A 189 1.68 1.34 9.97
CA TYR A 189 0.24 1.20 9.75
C TYR A 189 -0.08 -0.23 9.34
N ASP A 190 -1.01 -0.89 10.01
CA ASP A 190 -1.49 -2.22 9.63
C ASP A 190 -2.75 -2.11 8.76
N PRO A 191 -2.68 -2.50 7.48
CA PRO A 191 -3.84 -2.44 6.57
C PRO A 191 -4.93 -3.48 6.84
N ASN A 192 -4.67 -4.52 7.64
CA ASN A 192 -5.70 -5.51 7.98
C ASN A 192 -6.61 -4.99 9.09
N THR A 193 -6.05 -4.29 10.08
CA THR A 193 -6.80 -3.68 11.19
C THR A 193 -7.22 -2.23 10.92
N GLY A 194 -6.57 -1.57 9.95
CA GLY A 194 -6.84 -0.18 9.62
C GLY A 194 -6.22 0.83 10.60
N GLN A 195 -5.26 0.42 11.42
CA GLN A 195 -4.73 1.22 12.53
C GLN A 195 -3.25 1.55 12.36
N VAL A 196 -2.84 2.69 12.91
CA VAL A 196 -1.42 2.99 13.17
C VAL A 196 -1.02 2.32 14.47
N VAL A 197 -0.19 1.29 14.37
CA VAL A 197 0.17 0.39 15.49
C VAL A 197 1.49 0.76 16.16
N TYR A 198 2.28 1.62 15.52
CA TYR A 198 3.51 2.17 16.10
C TYR A 198 3.87 3.52 15.49
N VAL A 199 4.38 4.43 16.31
CA VAL A 199 4.91 5.74 15.89
C VAL A 199 6.32 5.86 16.46
N ARG A 200 7.33 6.00 15.59
CA ARG A 200 8.68 6.25 16.06
C ARG A 200 8.75 7.67 16.61
N VAL A 201 8.94 7.80 17.93
CA VAL A 201 9.20 9.09 18.56
C VAL A 201 10.62 9.52 18.17
N THR A 202 10.74 10.48 17.25
CA THR A 202 11.98 11.23 17.07
C THR A 202 12.04 12.25 18.19
N LYS A 203 13.05 12.16 19.06
CA LYS A 203 13.30 13.17 20.09
C LYS A 203 13.52 14.50 19.35
N THR A 204 12.57 15.42 19.45
CA THR A 204 12.74 16.79 18.95
C THR A 204 13.77 17.45 19.86
N GLU A 205 14.92 17.85 19.33
CA GLU A 205 15.86 18.72 20.02
C GLU A 205 15.13 20.02 20.39
N GLY A 206 15.05 20.36 21.68
CA GLY A 206 14.54 21.65 22.14
C GLY A 206 13.45 21.64 23.21
N GLY A 207 13.62 20.87 24.29
CA GLY A 207 12.80 21.01 25.50
C GLY A 207 13.60 20.60 26.73
N GLU A 208 14.22 21.59 27.38
CA GLU A 208 14.91 21.47 28.67
C GLU A 208 13.90 21.40 29.85
N PRO A 209 14.35 21.07 31.08
CA PRO A 209 13.68 20.18 32.03
C PRO A 209 12.37 20.70 32.64
#